data_AF-A0A1I2G7C8-F1
#
_entry.id   AF-A0A1I2G7C8-F1
#
_cell.length_a   1.000
_cell.length_b   1.000
_cell.length_c   1.000
_cell.angle_alpha   90.00
_cell.angle_beta   90.00
_cell.angle_gamma   90.00
#
_symmetry.space_group_name_H-M   'P 1'
#
loop_
_entity.id
_entity.type
_entity.pdbx_description
1 polymer ?
#
loop_
_entity_poly.entity_id
_entity_poly.type
_entity_poly.pdbx_seq_one_letter_code
_entity_poly.pdbx_strand_id
1 'polypeptide(L)'
;MRLVDNTGFDAFDTGSLADSWRQQPGAPGYSTDLTLDVLQAAIAAAERKRLAKRRDLAVAVIQERVGDATTNPDAEFGVRLSRVLYM
;
A
#
# COMPACT_ATOMS: atom_id res chain seq x y z
N MET A 1 -10.23 4.71 -19.69
CA MET A 1 -9.00 5.53 -19.67
C MET A 1 -8.11 5.06 -20.83
N ARG A 2 -8.24 5.64 -22.04
CA ARG A 2 -7.73 4.99 -23.28
C ARG A 2 -6.28 4.48 -23.22
N LEU A 3 -5.36 5.22 -22.60
CA LEU A 3 -3.97 4.74 -22.44
C LEU A 3 -3.90 3.50 -21.53
N VAL A 4 -4.53 3.56 -20.36
CA VAL A 4 -4.54 2.48 -19.35
C VAL A 4 -5.22 1.22 -19.91
N ASP A 5 -6.38 1.41 -20.53
CA ASP A 5 -7.16 0.33 -21.14
C ASP A 5 -6.35 -0.35 -22.27
N ASN A 6 -5.70 0.45 -23.13
CA ASN A 6 -4.88 -0.08 -24.23
C ASN A 6 -3.62 -0.83 -23.74
N THR A 7 -3.15 -0.53 -22.54
CA THR A 7 -2.02 -1.24 -21.90
C THR A 7 -2.45 -2.47 -21.12
N GLY A 8 -3.74 -2.79 -21.08
CA GLY A 8 -4.28 -3.99 -20.42
C GLY A 8 -4.37 -3.89 -18.91
N PHE A 9 -4.43 -2.67 -18.35
CA PHE A 9 -4.61 -2.44 -16.92
C PHE A 9 -6.02 -1.92 -16.63
N ASP A 10 -6.50 -2.20 -15.42
CA ASP A 10 -7.72 -1.59 -14.90
C ASP A 10 -7.40 -0.26 -14.20
N ALA A 11 -8.16 0.79 -14.52
CA ALA A 11 -8.02 2.09 -13.88
C ALA A 11 -9.01 2.24 -12.71
N PHE A 12 -8.52 2.74 -11.57
CA PHE A 12 -9.37 3.18 -10.47
C PHE A 12 -9.11 4.65 -10.14
N ASP A 13 -10.09 5.51 -10.41
CA ASP A 13 -10.03 6.91 -10.01
C ASP A 13 -10.39 7.04 -8.52
N THR A 14 -9.45 7.59 -7.77
CA THR A 14 -9.54 7.76 -6.30
C THR A 14 -9.89 9.20 -5.91
N GLY A 15 -10.19 10.06 -6.88
CA GLY A 15 -10.65 11.42 -6.69
C GLY A 15 -9.52 12.44 -6.67
N SER A 16 -9.66 13.44 -5.80
CA SER A 16 -8.82 14.63 -5.83
C SER A 16 -7.41 14.39 -5.27
N LEU A 17 -6.45 15.24 -5.65
CA LEU A 17 -5.10 15.23 -5.05
C LEU A 17 -5.14 15.46 -3.53
N ALA A 18 -6.13 16.21 -3.03
CA ALA A 18 -6.31 16.42 -1.59
C ALA A 18 -6.68 15.13 -0.84
N ASP A 19 -7.15 14.10 -1.56
CA ASP A 19 -7.50 12.76 -1.06
C ASP A 19 -6.39 11.71 -1.28
N SER A 20 -5.32 12.06 -1.99
CA SER A 20 -4.21 11.16 -2.31
C SER A 20 -3.51 10.54 -1.10
N TRP A 21 -3.64 11.15 0.08
CA TRP A 21 -3.15 10.59 1.36
C TRP A 21 -3.73 9.19 1.67
N ARG A 22 -4.86 8.81 1.07
CA ARG A 22 -5.43 7.46 1.18
C ARG A 22 -4.58 6.39 0.48
N GLN A 23 -3.58 6.80 -0.30
CA GLN A 23 -2.63 5.97 -1.06
C GLN A 23 -1.19 6.31 -0.70
N GLN A 24 -0.86 6.29 0.59
CA GLN A 24 0.49 6.52 1.09
C GLN A 24 0.91 5.38 2.03
N PRO A 25 2.22 5.22 2.33
CA PRO A 25 2.66 4.25 3.32
C PRO A 25 1.85 4.31 4.62
N GLY A 26 1.36 3.17 5.09
CA GLY A 26 0.46 3.08 6.25
C GLY A 26 -1.03 3.04 5.91
N ALA A 27 -1.42 3.32 4.66
CA ALA A 27 -2.81 3.23 4.21
C ALA A 27 -3.14 1.81 3.69
N PRO A 28 -4.39 1.33 3.82
CA PRO A 28 -4.76 -0.06 3.50
C PRO A 28 -4.50 -0.51 2.06
N GLY A 29 -4.51 0.42 1.09
CA GLY A 29 -4.25 0.12 -0.33
C GLY A 29 -2.75 0.16 -0.72
N TYR A 30 -1.85 0.50 0.19
CA TYR A 30 -0.44 0.70 -0.14
C TYR A 30 0.37 -0.60 0.00
N SER A 31 0.91 -1.12 -1.12
CA SER A 31 1.73 -2.34 -1.16
C SER A 31 1.03 -3.61 -0.65
N THR A 32 -0.30 -3.70 -0.78
CA THR A 32 -1.11 -4.82 -0.29
C THR A 32 -1.59 -5.80 -1.37
N ASP A 33 -1.26 -5.54 -2.65
CA ASP A 33 -1.54 -6.41 -3.80
C ASP A 33 -3.02 -6.86 -3.82
N LEU A 34 -3.92 -5.88 -3.79
CA LEU A 34 -5.37 -6.09 -3.75
C LEU A 34 -5.93 -6.10 -5.17
N THR A 35 -6.95 -6.92 -5.38
CA THR A 35 -7.78 -6.85 -6.59
C THR A 35 -8.57 -5.53 -6.62
N LEU A 36 -9.02 -5.13 -7.80
CA LEU A 36 -9.74 -3.87 -8.00
C LEU A 36 -10.97 -3.74 -7.09
N ASP A 37 -11.74 -4.81 -6.93
CA ASP A 37 -12.95 -4.86 -6.11
C ASP A 37 -12.65 -4.67 -4.61
N VAL A 38 -11.51 -5.17 -4.14
CA VAL A 38 -11.08 -5.01 -2.75
C VAL A 38 -10.38 -3.67 -2.52
N LEU A 39 -9.63 -3.16 -3.51
CA LEU A 39 -8.91 -1.90 -3.44
C LEU A 39 -9.84 -0.72 -3.15
N GLN A 40 -11.02 -0.68 -3.78
CA GLN A 40 -11.99 0.40 -3.58
C GLN A 40 -12.41 0.53 -2.10
N ALA A 41 -12.70 -0.59 -1.44
CA ALA A 41 -13.03 -0.60 -0.02
C ALA A 41 -11.82 -0.21 0.86
N ALA A 42 -10.62 -0.65 0.50
CA ALA A 42 -9.38 -0.33 1.21
C ALA A 42 -9.06 1.17 1.19
N ILE A 43 -9.24 1.85 0.04
CA ILE A 43 -9.07 3.31 -0.08
C ILE A 43 -10.10 4.06 0.77
N ALA A 44 -11.34 3.57 0.81
CA ALA A 44 -12.40 4.17 1.62
C ALA A 44 -12.11 4.05 3.13
N ALA A 45 -11.53 2.92 3.57
CA ALA A 45 -11.22 2.60 4.96
C ALA A 45 -9.96 3.29 5.52
N ALA A 46 -9.24 4.09 4.73
CA ALA A 46 -8.01 4.74 5.17
C ALA A 46 -8.24 5.73 6.33
N GLU A 47 -7.53 5.54 7.44
CA GLU A 47 -7.65 6.36 8.65
C GLU A 47 -6.44 7.29 8.83
N ARG A 48 -6.53 8.54 8.38
CA ARG A 48 -5.39 9.49 8.31
C ARG A 48 -4.51 9.51 9.57
N LYS A 49 -5.11 9.48 10.76
CA LYS A 49 -4.41 9.56 12.06
C LYS A 49 -3.51 8.35 12.35
N ARG A 50 -3.73 7.21 11.68
CA ARG A 50 -3.00 5.95 11.92
C ARG A 50 -1.82 5.75 10.98
N LEU A 51 -1.78 6.43 9.83
CA LEU A 51 -0.83 6.18 8.74
C LEU A 51 0.62 6.28 9.20
N ALA A 52 1.00 7.38 9.86
CA ALA A 52 2.37 7.60 10.30
C ALA A 52 2.87 6.48 11.23
N LYS A 53 2.08 6.13 12.24
CA LYS A 53 2.43 5.04 13.17
C LYS A 53 2.56 3.69 12.47
N ARG A 54 1.66 3.38 11.53
CA ARG A 54 1.69 2.14 10.75
C ARG A 54 2.92 2.06 9.85
N ARG A 55 3.25 3.15 9.14
CA ARG A 55 4.46 3.27 8.33
C ARG A 55 5.72 3.05 9.17
N ASP A 56 5.83 3.74 10.30
CA ASP A 56 7.03 3.66 11.14
C ASP A 56 7.21 2.24 11.71
N LEU A 57 6.11 1.55 12.04
CA LEU A 57 6.15 0.15 12.44
C LEU A 57 6.60 -0.77 11.29
N ALA A 58 6.11 -0.55 10.06
CA ALA A 58 6.54 -1.34 8.90
C ALA A 58 8.03 -1.14 8.62
N VAL A 59 8.53 0.09 8.69
CA VAL A 59 9.97 0.39 8.54
C VAL A 59 10.79 -0.31 9.62
N ALA A 60 10.35 -0.27 10.89
CA ALA A 60 11.06 -0.94 11.97
C ALA A 60 11.15 -2.47 11.76
N VAL A 61 10.06 -3.11 11.31
CA VAL A 61 10.05 -4.55 11.00
C VAL A 61 10.94 -4.86 9.80
N ILE A 62 10.91 -4.05 8.75
CA ILE A 62 11.78 -4.23 7.58
C ILE A 62 13.24 -4.12 8.00
N GLN A 63 13.61 -3.06 8.73
CA GLN A 63 14.97 -2.82 9.19
C GLN A 63 15.51 -3.97 10.05
N GLU A 64 14.69 -4.48 10.98
CA GLU A 64 15.03 -5.65 11.78
C GLU A 64 15.24 -6.89 10.89
N ARG A 65 14.33 -7.13 9.94
CA ARG A 65 14.38 -8.31 9.07
C ARG A 65 15.55 -8.33 8.08
N VAL A 66 15.89 -7.18 7.49
CA VAL A 66 16.95 -7.07 6.47
C VAL A 66 18.33 -6.96 7.07
N GLY A 67 18.51 -6.26 8.21
CA GLY A 67 19.77 -6.17 8.95
C GLY A 67 20.96 -5.51 8.24
N ASP A 68 20.94 -5.40 6.91
CA ASP A 68 21.98 -4.81 6.07
C ASP A 68 21.39 -4.13 4.82
N ALA A 69 22.23 -3.47 4.03
CA ALA A 69 21.82 -2.68 2.85
C ALA A 69 21.70 -3.49 1.54
N THR A 70 21.98 -4.80 1.58
CA THR A 70 22.10 -5.67 0.41
C THR A 70 21.09 -6.83 0.41
N THR A 71 20.60 -7.20 1.59
CA THR A 71 19.60 -8.24 1.78
C THR A 71 18.23 -7.67 1.48
N ASN A 72 17.52 -8.28 0.53
CA ASN A 72 16.12 -7.97 0.24
C ASN A 72 15.29 -9.24 0.45
N PRO A 73 14.23 -9.22 1.27
CA PRO A 73 13.33 -10.36 1.41
C PRO A 73 12.58 -10.63 0.10
N ASP A 74 11.94 -11.79 0.02
CA ASP A 74 11.06 -12.08 -1.11
C ASP A 74 9.90 -11.07 -1.22
N ALA A 75 9.31 -10.98 -2.42
CA ALA A 75 8.22 -10.05 -2.68
C ALA A 75 7.00 -10.32 -1.77
N GLU A 76 6.75 -11.58 -1.40
CA GLU A 76 5.62 -11.93 -0.54
C GLU A 76 5.76 -11.35 0.87
N PHE A 77 6.98 -11.27 1.40
CA PHE A 77 7.23 -10.71 2.73
C PHE A 77 6.68 -9.29 2.84
N GLY A 78 6.96 -8.43 1.86
CA GLY A 78 6.49 -7.04 1.84
C GLY A 78 4.97 -6.95 1.77
N VAL A 79 4.34 -7.79 0.95
CA VAL A 79 2.88 -7.86 0.83
C VAL A 79 2.23 -8.33 2.14
N ARG A 80 2.74 -9.42 2.74
CA ARG A 80 2.23 -9.94 4.02
C ARG A 80 2.36 -8.91 5.14
N LEU A 81 3.52 -8.24 5.24
CA LEU A 81 3.73 -7.20 6.23
C LEU A 81 2.77 -6.02 6.06
N SER A 82 2.62 -5.55 4.82
CA SER A 82 1.71 -4.44 4.50
C SER A 82 0.26 -4.80 4.83
N ARG A 83 -0.19 -6.02 4.50
CA ARG A 83 -1.54 -6.50 4.84
C ARG A 83 -1.77 -6.57 6.36
N VAL A 84 -0.79 -7.08 7.12
CA VAL A 84 -0.90 -7.18 8.59
C VAL A 84 -0.96 -5.81 9.26
N LEU A 85 -0.19 -4.83 8.76
CA LEU A 85 -0.07 -3.54 9.43
C LEU A 85 -1.10 -2.50 8.97
N TYR A 86 -1.48 -2.52 7.69
CA TYR A 86 -2.22 -1.42 7.08
C TYR A 86 -3.72 -1.69 6.93
N MET A 87 -4.14 -2.96 6.83
CA MET A 87 -5.55 -3.35 6.83
C MET A 87 -6.10 -3.41 8.26
#